data_AF-A0A392VXS6-F1
#
_entry.id   AF-A0A392VXS6-F1
#
_cell.length_a   1.000
_cell.length_b   1.000
_cell.length_c   1.000
_cell.angle_alpha   90.00
_cell.angle_beta   90.00
_cell.angle_gamma   90.00
#
_symmetry.space_group_name_H-M   'P 1'
#
loop_
_entity.id
_entity.type
_entity.pdbx_description
1 polymer ?
#
loop_
_entity_poly.entity_id
_entity_poly.type
_entity_poly.pdbx_seq_one_letter_code
_entity_poly.pdbx_strand_id
1 'polypeptide(L)' 'MGIGAVLMQDGHPLAYFSKKLGPRLQSASVYIKELHAITEAVLKWRQYLL' A
#
# COMPACT_ATOMS: atom_id res chain seq x y z
N MET A 1 -8.61 0.57 -11.52
CA MET A 1 -7.62 -0.30 -10.81
C MET A 1 -7.19 0.35 -9.50
N GLY A 2 -6.80 -0.44 -8.50
CA GLY A 2 -6.46 0.02 -7.16
C GLY A 2 -5.26 -0.74 -6.58
N ILE A 3 -4.80 -0.30 -5.42
CA ILE A 3 -3.79 -0.98 -4.61
C ILE A 3 -4.37 -1.29 -3.24
N GLY A 4 -3.87 -2.34 -2.61
CA GLY A 4 -4.18 -2.68 -1.23
C GLY A 4 -2.94 -3.18 -0.50
N ALA A 5 -2.93 -3.00 0.81
CA ALA A 5 -1.90 -3.52 1.69
C ALA A 5 -2.52 -4.00 2.99
N VAL A 6 -1.87 -4.98 3.62
CA VAL A 6 -2.21 -5.48 4.95
C VAL A 6 -0.94 -5.44 5.79
N LEU A 7 -1.01 -4.78 6.94
CA LEU A 7 0.02 -4.86 7.96
C LEU A 7 -0.24 -6.10 8.80
N MET A 8 0.73 -6.99 8.88
CA MET A 8 0.69 -8.15 9.77
C MET A 8 1.79 -8.06 10.82
N GLN A 9 1.50 -8.49 12.03
CA GLN A 9 2.46 -8.66 13.12
C GLN A 9 2.17 -9.99 13.81
N ASP A 10 3.19 -10.81 13.98
CA ASP A 10 3.06 -12.15 14.59
C ASP A 10 1.95 -13.01 13.95
N GLY A 11 1.84 -12.96 12.61
CA GLY A 11 0.79 -13.68 11.86
C GLY A 11 -0.62 -13.10 11.98
N HIS A 12 -0.81 -12.03 12.77
CA HIS A 12 -2.11 -11.38 12.95
C HIS A 12 -2.20 -10.09 12.13
N PRO A 13 -3.30 -9.85 11.41
CA PRO A 13 -3.50 -8.60 10.68
C PRO A 13 -3.84 -7.45 11.64
N LEU A 14 -3.03 -6.40 11.61
CA LEU A 14 -3.20 -5.20 12.45
C LEU A 14 -3.94 -4.08 11.73
N ALA A 15 -3.69 -3.92 10.43
CA ALA A 15 -4.30 -2.85 9.66
C ALA A 15 -4.47 -3.23 8.19
N TYR A 16 -5.54 -2.70 7.59
CA TYR A 16 -5.88 -2.90 6.19
C TYR A 16 -5.97 -1.55 5.49
N PHE A 17 -5.51 -1.51 4.25
CA PHE A 17 -5.58 -0.32 3.42
C PHE A 17 -5.94 -0.70 1.99
N SER A 18 -6.84 0.07 1.39
CA SER A 18 -7.13 0.00 -0.04
C SER A 18 -7.32 1.40 -0.59
N LYS A 19 -6.74 1.69 -1.76
CA LYS A 19 -6.84 2.99 -2.42
C LYS A 19 -7.02 2.83 -3.92
N LYS A 20 -7.98 3.58 -4.47
CA LYS A 20 -8.14 3.70 -5.91
C LYS A 20 -6.99 4.52 -6.48
N LEU A 21 -6.41 4.05 -7.58
CA LEU A 21 -5.35 4.77 -8.25
C LEU A 21 -5.92 5.86 -9.14
N GLY A 22 -5.27 7.03 -9.18
CA GLY A 22 -5.59 8.10 -10.12
C GLY A 22 -5.26 7.71 -11.57
N PRO A 23 -5.79 8.41 -12.58
CA PRO A 23 -5.65 8.05 -14.00
C PRO A 23 -4.19 7.83 -14.44
N ARG A 24 -3.28 8.69 -13.98
CA ARG A 24 -1.84 8.59 -14.26
C ARG A 24 -1.21 7.31 -13.72
N LEU A 25 -1.57 6.91 -12.51
CA LEU A 25 -0.99 5.69 -11.92
C LEU A 25 -1.68 4.43 -12.46
N GLN A 26 -2.92 4.54 -12.93
CA GLN A 26 -3.59 3.43 -13.61
C GLN A 26 -2.92 3.08 -14.96
N SER A 27 -2.37 4.08 -15.67
CA SER A 27 -1.61 3.86 -16.91
C SER A 27 -0.12 3.53 -16.70
N ALA A 28 0.38 3.60 -15.46
CA ALA A 28 1.76 3.23 -15.14
C ALA A 28 2.01 1.72 -15.25
N SER A 29 3.30 1.33 -15.32
CA SER A 29 3.70 -0.07 -15.26
C SER A 29 3.35 -0.71 -13.91
N VAL A 30 3.27 -2.04 -13.89
CA VAL A 30 3.01 -2.81 -12.67
C VAL A 30 4.04 -2.49 -11.58
N TYR A 31 5.32 -2.47 -11.94
CA TYR A 31 6.41 -2.13 -11.03
C TYR A 31 6.20 -0.78 -10.31
N ILE A 32 5.81 0.26 -11.05
CA ILE A 32 5.57 1.58 -10.46
C ILE A 32 4.36 1.56 -9.52
N LYS A 33 3.31 0.80 -9.86
CA LYS A 33 2.12 0.66 -9.01
C LYS A 33 2.44 -0.08 -7.70
N GLU A 34 3.25 -1.13 -7.76
CA GLU A 34 3.69 -1.90 -6.59
C GLU A 34 4.59 -1.06 -5.68
N LEU A 35 5.58 -0.35 -6.25
CA LEU A 35 6.44 0.55 -5.47
C LEU A 35 5.64 1.65 -4.77
N HIS A 36 4.63 2.21 -5.46
CA HIS A 36 3.73 3.19 -4.86
C HIS A 36 2.93 2.59 -3.71
N ALA A 37 2.44 1.35 -3.86
CA ALA A 37 1.70 0.66 -2.80
C ALA A 37 2.56 0.43 -1.55
N ILE A 38 3.81 0.00 -1.72
CA ILE A 38 4.77 -0.19 -0.62
C ILE A 38 5.04 1.14 0.10
N THR A 39 5.38 2.19 -0.66
CA THR A 39 5.69 3.51 -0.10
C THR A 39 4.50 4.09 0.67
N GLU A 40 3.30 4.02 0.11
CA GLU A 40 2.07 4.49 0.77
C GLU A 40 1.77 3.70 2.05
N ALA A 41 1.93 2.37 2.04
CA ALA A 41 1.71 1.53 3.20
C ALA A 41 2.68 1.89 4.36
N VAL A 42 3.97 2.03 4.05
CA VAL A 42 5.00 2.40 5.04
C VAL A 42 4.75 3.80 5.61
N LEU A 43 4.42 4.78 4.76
CA LEU A 43 4.09 6.12 5.21
C LEU A 43 2.85 6.15 6.12
N LYS A 44 1.81 5.39 5.75
CA LYS A 44 0.54 5.34 6.50
C LYS A 44 0.71 4.70 7.88
N TRP A 45 1.53 3.66 7.98
CA TRP A 45 1.73 2.90 9.22
C TRP A 45 3.05 3.17 9.91
N ARG A 46 3.71 4.30 9.62
CA ARG A 46 4.94 4.71 10.31
C ARG A 46 4.82 4.65 11.84
N GLN A 47 3.64 4.94 12.40
CA GLN A 47 3.34 4.84 13.84
C GLN A 47 3.34 3.42 14.41
N TYR A 48 3.13 2.39 13.57
CA TYR A 48 3.15 0.97 13.95
C TYR A 48 4.50 0.30 13.66
N LEU A 49 5.42 1.01 13.00
CA LEU A 49 6.72 0.50 12.56
C LEU A 49 7.91 1.05 13.39
N LEU A 50 7.61 1.88 14.40
CA LEU A 50 8.57 2.43 15.36
C LEU A 50 8.51 1.60 16.66
#